data_AF-A0AAV9W8I4-F1
#
_entry.id   AF-A0AAV9W8I4-F1
#
_cell.length_a   1.000
_cell.length_b   1.000
_cell.length_c   1.000
_cell.angle_alpha   90.00
_cell.angle_beta   90.00
_cell.angle_gamma   90.00
#
_symmetry.space_group_name_H-M   'P 1'
#
loop_
_entity.id
_entity.type
_entity.pdbx_description
1 polymer ?
#
loop_
_entity_poly.entity_id
_entity_poly.type
_entity_poly.pdbx_seq_one_letter_code
_entity_poly.pdbx_strand_id
1 'polypeptide(L)'
;MQFLFLTQALLLFSFLQGALCLPTGQPHALDIDAPVETSTPNSALEVRATLEKRDSWDCKGSAMCSSVSQGACYGALSYFKTNEVYWTEKRAFVKYDSIANGHCLAMWTCGSVQDYVSAAQAGVSQGWFLVHKANSIYNEGGCKKCGSVWFWGSCRFTFNYCSSNCSGK
;
A
#
# COMPACT_ATOMS: atom_id res chain seq x y z
N MET A 1 37.44 -27.77 46.53
CA MET A 1 36.49 -27.20 47.52
C MET A 1 35.16 -26.98 46.82
N GLN A 2 34.06 -27.31 47.51
CA GLN A 2 32.64 -27.06 47.18
C GLN A 2 32.04 -27.85 45.99
N PHE A 3 31.30 -28.95 46.26
CA PHE A 3 29.87 -29.03 46.65
C PHE A 3 28.95 -28.55 45.49
N LEU A 4 27.85 -29.18 45.04
CA LEU A 4 27.20 -30.50 45.12
C LEU A 4 25.75 -30.24 44.61
N PHE A 5 25.15 -31.17 43.84
CA PHE A 5 23.69 -31.45 43.74
C PHE A 5 22.73 -30.34 43.20
N LEU A 6 21.63 -30.56 42.46
CA LEU A 6 20.64 -31.63 42.27
C LEU A 6 20.08 -31.54 40.81
N THR A 7 19.90 -32.57 39.96
CA THR A 7 18.82 -33.61 39.88
C THR A 7 17.39 -33.08 40.09
N GLN A 8 16.42 -33.15 39.19
CA GLN A 8 15.68 -34.31 38.64
C GLN A 8 14.60 -33.71 37.70
N ALA A 9 14.35 -34.24 36.48
CA ALA A 9 13.38 -35.31 36.20
C ALA A 9 11.94 -34.90 36.62
N LEU A 10 10.89 -34.93 35.79
CA LEU A 10 10.36 -36.07 35.06
C LEU A 10 9.21 -35.62 34.13
N LEU A 11 9.13 -36.30 32.99
CA LEU A 11 7.94 -36.85 32.32
C LEU A 11 6.91 -35.87 31.72
N LEU A 12 6.67 -35.93 30.41
CA LEU A 12 5.86 -36.98 29.76
C LEU A 12 4.49 -37.15 30.40
N PHE A 13 3.53 -36.34 29.96
CA PHE A 13 2.18 -36.83 29.72
C PHE A 13 1.74 -36.43 28.31
N SER A 14 1.84 -37.42 27.46
CA SER A 14 1.27 -37.53 26.13
C SER A 14 -0.25 -37.74 26.18
N PHE A 15 -0.86 -37.49 25.01
CA PHE A 15 -2.19 -37.92 24.53
C PHE A 15 -3.41 -37.07 24.89
N LEU A 16 -4.01 -36.46 23.85
CA LEU A 16 -5.39 -36.68 23.36
C LEU A 16 -5.56 -35.83 22.08
N GLN A 17 -5.45 -36.40 20.88
CA GLN A 17 -6.57 -36.89 20.05
C GLN A 17 -7.85 -36.04 20.11
N GLY A 18 -8.21 -35.46 18.96
CA GLY A 18 -9.50 -34.79 18.75
C GLY A 18 -9.66 -34.30 17.31
N ALA A 19 -9.79 -35.22 16.37
CA ALA A 19 -10.41 -34.90 15.08
C ALA A 19 -11.91 -34.70 15.31
N LEU A 20 -12.45 -33.54 14.93
CA LEU A 20 -13.91 -33.35 14.82
C LEU A 20 -14.20 -32.55 13.56
N CYS A 21 -14.70 -33.29 12.58
CA CYS A 21 -15.35 -32.83 11.37
C CYS A 21 -16.39 -31.75 11.72
N LEU A 22 -16.32 -30.58 11.06
CA LEU A 22 -17.46 -29.67 11.07
C LEU A 22 -18.59 -30.28 10.23
N PRO A 23 -19.81 -30.41 10.78
CA PRO A 23 -20.96 -30.81 9.98
C PRO A 23 -21.37 -29.67 9.05
N THR A 24 -21.67 -30.04 7.80
CA THR A 24 -22.46 -29.25 6.85
C THR A 24 -23.85 -29.03 7.42
N GLY A 25 -24.11 -27.81 7.92
CA GLY A 25 -25.44 -27.32 8.27
C GLY A 25 -26.07 -26.58 7.09
N GLN A 26 -27.14 -27.15 6.56
CA GLN A 26 -28.03 -26.61 5.52
C GLN A 26 -28.80 -25.38 6.04
N PRO A 27 -29.17 -24.38 5.19
CA PRO A 27 -29.81 -23.16 5.67
C PRO A 27 -31.29 -23.40 5.99
N HIS A 28 -31.71 -23.06 7.21
CA HIS A 28 -33.11 -22.87 7.57
C HIS A 28 -33.38 -21.39 7.85
N ALA A 29 -34.52 -20.93 7.35
CA ALA A 29 -34.98 -19.55 7.39
C ALA A 29 -35.61 -19.17 8.75
N LEU A 30 -35.34 -17.92 9.14
CA LEU A 30 -36.08 -17.01 10.03
C LEU A 30 -36.37 -17.46 11.47
N ASP A 31 -35.74 -16.76 12.42
CA ASP A 31 -36.45 -16.20 13.57
C ASP A 31 -35.84 -14.85 13.99
N ILE A 32 -36.74 -13.90 14.19
CA ILE A 32 -36.53 -12.51 14.64
C ILE A 32 -36.41 -12.54 16.18
N ASP A 33 -35.63 -11.61 16.74
CA ASP A 33 -35.38 -11.35 18.17
C ASP A 33 -34.33 -12.21 18.89
N ALA A 34 -33.07 -11.79 18.76
CA ALA A 34 -32.09 -11.83 19.84
C ALA A 34 -31.17 -10.60 19.74
N PRO A 35 -30.97 -9.82 20.82
CA PRO A 35 -30.02 -8.70 20.82
C PRO A 35 -28.61 -9.27 20.94
N VAL A 36 -27.91 -9.42 19.81
CA VAL A 36 -26.48 -9.73 19.84
C VAL A 36 -25.72 -8.41 19.89
N GLU A 37 -25.66 -7.83 21.10
CA GLU A 37 -24.46 -7.08 21.48
C GLU A 37 -23.30 -8.06 21.53
N THR A 38 -22.40 -7.96 20.55
CA THR A 38 -20.95 -8.11 20.75
C THR A 38 -20.28 -7.45 19.54
N SER A 39 -20.34 -6.12 19.52
CA SER A 39 -19.42 -5.30 18.71
C SER A 39 -18.01 -5.51 19.26
N THR A 40 -17.38 -6.62 18.90
CA THR A 40 -15.92 -6.69 18.92
C THR A 40 -15.46 -5.68 17.87
N PRO A 41 -14.64 -4.68 18.23
CA PRO A 41 -14.06 -3.81 17.24
C PRO A 41 -13.31 -4.69 16.26
N ASN A 42 -13.74 -4.67 15.01
CA ASN A 42 -13.06 -5.41 13.97
C ASN A 42 -11.71 -4.71 13.79
N SER A 43 -10.65 -5.26 14.39
CA SER A 43 -9.33 -4.65 14.42
C SER A 43 -8.82 -4.32 13.01
N ALA A 44 -9.27 -5.07 11.99
CA ALA A 44 -9.00 -4.76 10.60
C ALA A 44 -9.67 -3.46 10.12
N LEU A 45 -10.88 -3.14 10.58
CA LEU A 45 -11.57 -1.88 10.29
C LEU A 45 -10.90 -0.70 11.00
N GLU A 46 -10.46 -0.86 12.25
CA GLU A 46 -9.74 0.19 12.99
C GLU A 46 -8.37 0.49 12.38
N VAL A 47 -7.65 -0.54 11.96
CA VAL A 47 -6.37 -0.39 11.25
C VAL A 47 -6.58 0.28 9.89
N ARG A 48 -7.63 -0.09 9.14
CA ARG A 48 -7.98 0.61 7.89
C ARG A 48 -8.34 2.08 8.14
N ALA A 49 -9.14 2.38 9.16
CA ALA A 49 -9.50 3.77 9.50
C ALA A 49 -8.28 4.62 9.90
N THR A 50 -7.24 4.01 10.46
CA THR A 50 -5.99 4.69 10.81
C THR A 50 -5.09 4.93 9.60
N LEU A 51 -5.13 4.03 8.62
CA LEU A 51 -4.31 4.10 7.41
C LEU A 51 -4.97 4.92 6.31
N GLU A 52 -6.30 4.89 6.20
CA GLU A 52 -7.04 5.70 5.25
C GLU A 52 -6.90 7.17 5.63
N LYS A 53 -6.07 7.88 4.88
CA LYS A 53 -5.81 9.29 5.10
C LYS A 53 -6.77 10.11 4.26
N ARG A 54 -7.15 11.28 4.77
CA ARG A 54 -7.61 12.35 3.88
C ARG A 54 -6.48 12.62 2.88
N ASP A 55 -6.84 12.60 1.59
CA ASP A 55 -5.89 12.92 0.54
C ASP A 55 -5.21 14.26 0.82
N SER A 56 -3.90 14.31 0.67
CA SER A 56 -3.13 15.54 0.78
C SER A 56 -2.13 15.65 -0.37
N TRP A 57 -2.04 16.86 -0.92
CA TRP A 57 -1.24 17.14 -2.10
C TRP A 57 -0.06 18.04 -1.77
N ASP A 58 1.07 17.78 -2.41
CA ASP A 58 2.25 18.62 -2.34
C ASP A 58 2.80 18.82 -3.75
N CYS A 59 2.93 20.08 -4.20
CA CYS A 59 3.49 20.42 -5.51
C CYS A 59 5.01 20.58 -5.51
N LYS A 60 5.69 20.06 -4.47
CA LYS A 60 7.15 19.97 -4.43
C LYS A 60 7.70 18.89 -5.35
N GLY A 61 8.97 19.06 -5.69
CA GLY A 61 9.74 18.13 -6.50
C GLY A 61 11.16 18.68 -6.70
N SER A 62 11.87 18.11 -7.68
CA SER A 62 13.15 18.64 -8.13
C SER A 62 13.03 20.09 -8.58
N ALA A 63 14.10 20.88 -8.43
CA ALA A 63 14.21 22.21 -9.01
C ALA A 63 13.99 22.20 -10.54
N MET A 64 14.25 21.07 -11.20
CA MET A 64 14.06 20.89 -12.65
C MET A 64 12.60 20.65 -13.05
N CYS A 65 11.66 20.56 -12.11
CA CYS A 65 10.25 20.31 -12.40
C CYS A 65 9.61 21.39 -13.27
N SER A 66 10.13 22.62 -13.29
CA SER A 66 9.67 23.67 -14.21
C SER A 66 9.76 23.25 -15.69
N SER A 67 10.75 22.42 -16.03
CA SER A 67 11.00 21.90 -17.38
C SER A 67 10.18 20.65 -17.73
N VAL A 68 9.55 20.00 -16.76
CA VAL A 68 8.82 18.75 -16.98
C VAL A 68 7.46 19.06 -17.63
N SER A 69 7.13 18.35 -18.72
CA SER A 69 5.80 18.47 -19.32
C SER A 69 4.82 17.54 -18.61
N GLN A 70 3.58 18.02 -18.36
CA GLN A 70 2.52 17.15 -17.82
C GLN A 70 2.23 15.97 -18.74
N GLY A 71 2.31 16.16 -20.07
CA GLY A 71 2.16 15.10 -21.05
C GLY A 71 3.14 13.94 -20.84
N ALA A 72 4.40 14.23 -20.52
CA ALA A 72 5.38 13.19 -20.21
C ALA A 72 5.03 12.44 -18.92
N CYS A 73 4.49 13.12 -17.91
CA CYS A 73 4.04 12.48 -16.68
C CYS A 73 2.82 11.60 -16.90
N TYR A 74 1.86 12.00 -17.74
CA TYR A 74 0.78 11.13 -18.16
C TYR A 74 1.26 9.91 -18.97
N GLY A 75 2.30 10.10 -19.79
CA GLY A 75 2.98 8.99 -20.47
C GLY A 75 3.64 8.02 -19.49
N ALA A 76 4.32 8.52 -18.45
CA ALA A 76 4.87 7.65 -17.40
C ALA A 76 3.75 6.97 -16.58
N LEU A 77 2.64 7.67 -16.35
CA LEU A 77 1.48 7.13 -15.64
C LEU A 77 0.82 5.96 -16.40
N SER A 78 0.86 5.93 -17.73
CA SER A 78 0.19 4.87 -18.50
C SER A 78 0.73 3.47 -18.20
N TYR A 79 1.96 3.35 -17.70
CA TYR A 79 2.54 2.08 -17.24
C TYR A 79 1.86 1.49 -15.99
N PHE A 80 1.05 2.29 -15.29
CA PHE A 80 0.24 1.86 -14.17
C PHE A 80 -1.19 1.47 -14.56
N LYS A 81 -1.58 1.59 -15.85
CA LYS A 81 -2.92 1.20 -16.35
C LYS A 81 -3.05 -0.32 -16.47
N THR A 82 -2.95 -1.00 -15.34
CA THR A 82 -2.99 -2.46 -15.20
C THR A 82 -3.93 -2.85 -14.07
N ASN A 83 -4.35 -4.12 -14.05
CA ASN A 83 -5.08 -4.71 -12.94
C ASN A 83 -4.14 -5.26 -11.85
N GLU A 84 -2.83 -5.05 -11.98
CA GLU A 84 -1.84 -5.53 -11.03
C GLU A 84 -1.96 -4.81 -9.69
N VAL A 85 -1.68 -5.56 -8.62
CA VAL A 85 -1.54 -5.04 -7.27
C VAL A 85 -0.06 -4.93 -6.94
N TYR A 86 0.40 -3.73 -6.58
CA TYR A 86 1.81 -3.52 -6.26
C TYR A 86 2.07 -3.69 -4.77
N TRP A 87 2.93 -4.65 -4.44
CA TRP A 87 3.36 -5.01 -3.08
C TRP A 87 4.64 -4.31 -2.64
N THR A 88 5.28 -3.60 -3.57
CA THR A 88 6.53 -2.87 -3.37
C THR A 88 6.51 -1.61 -4.22
N GLU A 89 7.56 -0.82 -4.10
CA GLU A 89 7.79 0.34 -4.94
C GLU A 89 7.65 0.00 -6.43
N LYS A 90 6.96 0.88 -7.16
CA LYS A 90 6.87 0.81 -8.62
C LYS A 90 7.25 2.17 -9.21
N ARG A 91 8.14 2.14 -10.20
CA ARG A 91 8.58 3.31 -10.96
C ARG A 91 8.30 3.12 -12.44
N ALA A 92 7.93 4.20 -13.11
CA ALA A 92 7.91 4.30 -14.56
C ALA A 92 8.37 5.69 -14.97
N PHE A 93 8.99 5.81 -16.14
CA PHE A 93 9.46 7.09 -16.62
C PHE A 93 9.33 7.22 -18.13
N VAL A 94 9.15 8.46 -18.58
CA VAL A 94 9.13 8.81 -20.00
C VAL A 94 10.06 9.98 -20.23
N LYS A 95 10.96 9.83 -21.21
CA LYS A 95 11.85 10.88 -21.67
C LYS A 95 11.06 11.94 -22.44
N TYR A 96 11.27 13.21 -22.11
CA TYR A 96 10.57 14.34 -22.75
C TYR A 96 11.52 15.32 -23.43
N ASP A 97 12.82 15.27 -23.11
CA ASP A 97 13.84 16.06 -23.79
C ASP A 97 15.00 15.16 -24.23
N SER A 98 15.34 15.25 -25.51
CA SER A 98 16.45 14.52 -26.14
C SER A 98 17.82 15.07 -25.73
N ILE A 99 17.91 16.37 -25.38
CA ILE A 99 19.16 17.10 -25.14
C ILE A 99 19.58 17.03 -23.67
N ALA A 100 18.67 17.29 -22.73
CA ALA A 100 18.99 17.26 -21.29
C ALA A 100 18.84 15.88 -20.62
N ASN A 101 18.44 14.84 -21.37
CA ASN A 101 18.04 13.54 -20.82
C ASN A 101 16.97 13.67 -19.71
N GLY A 102 16.10 14.68 -19.81
CA GLY A 102 15.03 14.92 -18.85
C GLY A 102 13.90 13.91 -19.01
N HIS A 103 13.56 13.23 -17.92
CA HIS A 103 12.45 12.28 -17.83
C HIS A 103 11.41 12.78 -16.82
N CYS A 104 10.12 12.56 -17.09
CA CYS A 104 9.14 12.54 -16.01
C CYS A 104 9.10 11.15 -15.42
N LEU A 105 9.22 11.08 -14.10
CA LEU A 105 9.21 9.88 -13.29
C LEU A 105 7.90 9.83 -12.51
N ALA A 106 7.11 8.79 -12.77
CA ALA A 106 5.91 8.43 -12.02
C ALA A 106 6.27 7.32 -11.02
N MET A 107 5.96 7.55 -9.75
CA MET A 107 6.35 6.65 -8.67
C MET A 107 5.22 6.39 -7.71
N TRP A 108 5.07 5.14 -7.36
CA TRP A 108 4.31 4.67 -6.22
C TRP A 108 5.31 4.23 -5.15
N THR A 109 5.39 4.98 -4.04
CA THR A 109 6.22 4.67 -2.87
C THR A 109 5.49 4.74 -1.51
N CYS A 110 5.76 3.82 -0.58
CA CYS A 110 5.55 3.99 0.87
C CYS A 110 6.87 4.19 1.61
N GLY A 111 6.79 4.71 2.84
CA GLY A 111 7.89 4.81 3.79
C GLY A 111 8.20 3.53 4.57
N SER A 112 7.33 2.51 4.56
CA SER A 112 7.56 1.22 5.24
C SER A 112 7.04 0.04 4.42
N VAL A 113 7.59 -1.17 4.67
CA VAL A 113 7.13 -2.41 4.04
C VAL A 113 5.70 -2.76 4.47
N GLN A 114 5.37 -2.53 5.74
CA GLN A 114 4.05 -2.78 6.32
C GLN A 114 2.96 -1.97 5.60
N ASP A 115 3.27 -0.73 5.24
CA ASP A 115 2.32 0.13 4.54
C ASP A 115 2.07 -0.35 3.11
N TYR A 116 3.07 -0.92 2.42
CA TYR A 116 2.85 -1.57 1.12
C TYR A 116 1.93 -2.78 1.24
N VAL A 117 2.17 -3.65 2.23
CA VAL A 117 1.35 -4.85 2.45
C VAL A 117 -0.09 -4.47 2.75
N SER A 118 -0.31 -3.49 3.65
CA SER A 118 -1.65 -3.02 3.97
C SER A 118 -2.34 -2.35 2.78
N ALA A 119 -1.62 -1.56 1.98
CA ALA A 119 -2.15 -0.94 0.77
C ALA A 119 -2.59 -1.97 -0.28
N ALA A 120 -1.80 -3.04 -0.45
CA ALA A 120 -2.13 -4.14 -1.34
C ALA A 120 -3.34 -4.94 -0.87
N GLN A 121 -3.41 -5.29 0.42
CA GLN A 121 -4.57 -5.96 1.01
C GLN A 121 -5.83 -5.10 0.99
N ALA A 122 -5.67 -3.77 1.05
CA ALA A 122 -6.79 -2.84 0.96
C ALA A 122 -7.25 -2.58 -0.49
N GLY A 123 -6.47 -2.99 -1.49
CA GLY A 123 -6.75 -2.75 -2.91
C GLY A 123 -6.36 -1.35 -3.41
N VAL A 124 -5.83 -0.49 -2.54
CA VAL A 124 -5.45 0.90 -2.90
C VAL A 124 -4.12 0.98 -3.65
N SER A 125 -3.37 -0.12 -3.75
CA SER A 125 -2.17 -0.21 -4.60
C SER A 125 -2.44 -0.84 -5.98
N GLN A 126 -3.70 -1.04 -6.37
CA GLN A 126 -4.05 -1.52 -7.70
C GLN A 126 -3.74 -0.45 -8.76
N GLY A 127 -3.22 -0.87 -9.92
CA GLY A 127 -2.79 0.03 -10.99
C GLY A 127 -3.81 1.12 -11.35
N TRP A 128 -5.05 0.75 -11.68
CA TRP A 128 -6.09 1.73 -12.00
C TRP A 128 -6.47 2.68 -10.84
N PHE A 129 -6.43 2.19 -9.59
CA PHE A 129 -6.63 3.05 -8.42
C PHE A 129 -5.51 4.10 -8.32
N LEU A 130 -4.26 3.67 -8.51
CA LEU A 130 -3.10 4.57 -8.52
C LEU A 130 -3.15 5.57 -9.66
N VAL A 131 -3.64 5.17 -10.84
CA VAL A 131 -3.86 6.08 -11.97
C VAL A 131 -4.85 7.18 -11.59
N HIS A 132 -5.98 6.81 -10.98
CA HIS A 132 -6.97 7.77 -10.51
C HIS A 132 -6.36 8.73 -9.47
N LYS A 133 -5.67 8.19 -8.45
CA LYS A 133 -5.03 9.01 -7.42
C LYS A 133 -3.95 9.92 -8.02
N ALA A 134 -3.10 9.44 -8.90
CA ALA A 134 -2.07 10.25 -9.54
C ALA A 134 -2.66 11.43 -10.34
N ASN A 135 -3.78 11.24 -11.04
CA ASN A 135 -4.45 12.33 -11.77
C ASN A 135 -4.95 13.45 -10.83
N SER A 136 -5.34 13.13 -9.59
CA SER A 136 -5.76 14.13 -8.61
C SER A 136 -4.67 15.15 -8.28
N ILE A 137 -3.38 14.83 -8.49
CA ILE A 137 -2.26 15.77 -8.28
C ILE A 137 -2.45 17.06 -9.08
N TYR A 138 -2.96 16.93 -10.31
CA TYR A 138 -3.19 18.07 -11.18
C TYR A 138 -4.61 18.64 -11.04
N ASN A 139 -5.60 17.77 -10.90
CA ASN A 139 -7.01 18.15 -10.93
C ASN A 139 -7.52 18.73 -9.61
N GLU A 140 -7.04 18.19 -8.48
CA GLU A 140 -7.48 18.57 -7.13
C GLU A 140 -6.37 19.29 -6.37
N GLY A 141 -5.14 18.76 -6.42
CA GLY A 141 -3.95 19.38 -5.83
C GLY A 141 -3.48 20.65 -6.54
N GLY A 142 -3.96 20.90 -7.76
CA GLY A 142 -3.64 22.12 -8.53
C GLY A 142 -2.20 22.21 -9.03
N CYS A 143 -1.41 21.15 -8.90
CA CYS A 143 -0.01 21.16 -9.32
C CYS A 143 0.10 21.35 -10.84
N LYS A 144 1.08 22.13 -11.29
CA LYS A 144 1.25 22.44 -12.73
C LYS A 144 2.26 21.56 -13.44
N LYS A 145 3.14 20.89 -12.69
CA LYS A 145 4.32 20.20 -13.25
C LYS A 145 4.57 18.88 -12.54
N CYS A 146 5.19 18.94 -11.38
CA CYS A 146 5.43 17.83 -10.47
C CYS A 146 4.53 17.95 -9.25
N GLY A 147 4.42 16.86 -8.52
CA GLY A 147 3.74 16.85 -7.25
C GLY A 147 3.55 15.44 -6.73
N SER A 148 2.96 15.34 -5.54
CA SER A 148 2.62 14.08 -4.90
C SER A 148 1.24 14.14 -4.29
N VAL A 149 0.59 12.99 -4.19
CA VAL A 149 -0.62 12.79 -3.37
C VAL A 149 -0.36 11.69 -2.36
N TRP A 150 -0.64 11.97 -1.09
CA TRP A 150 -0.61 11.00 0.00
C TRP A 150 -2.03 10.59 0.33
N PHE A 151 -2.30 9.28 0.39
CA PHE A 151 -3.67 8.76 0.50
C PHE A 151 -3.79 7.50 1.37
N TRP A 152 -2.70 6.89 1.82
CA TRP A 152 -2.74 5.69 2.65
C TRP A 152 -1.50 5.57 3.52
N GLY A 153 -1.57 5.55 4.86
CA GLY A 153 -0.37 5.41 5.71
C GLY A 153 0.78 6.35 5.27
N SER A 154 1.99 5.84 5.07
CA SER A 154 3.12 6.59 4.50
C SER A 154 3.22 6.53 2.97
N CYS A 155 2.15 6.11 2.30
CA CYS A 155 2.10 5.83 0.88
C CYS A 155 1.63 7.03 0.07
N ARG A 156 2.30 7.23 -1.06
CA ARG A 156 2.04 8.33 -1.99
C ARG A 156 2.29 7.95 -3.44
N PHE A 157 1.60 8.64 -4.33
CA PHE A 157 1.97 8.69 -5.74
C PHE A 157 2.70 10.01 -6.00
N THR A 158 3.76 9.98 -6.80
CA THR A 158 4.60 11.14 -7.10
C THR A 158 4.89 11.25 -8.60
N PHE A 159 4.77 12.46 -9.14
CA PHE A 159 5.41 12.87 -10.38
C PHE A 159 6.61 13.76 -10.07
N ASN A 160 7.78 13.41 -10.61
CA ASN A 160 9.01 14.19 -10.41
C ASN A 160 9.90 14.19 -11.67
N TYR A 161 10.85 15.11 -11.73
CA TYR A 161 11.94 15.06 -12.69
C TYR A 161 12.95 13.95 -12.34
N CYS A 162 13.52 13.33 -13.36
CA CYS A 162 14.68 12.45 -13.24
C CYS A 162 15.55 12.52 -14.51
N SER A 163 16.88 12.42 -14.36
CA SER A 163 17.84 12.58 -15.48
C SER A 163 18.59 11.31 -15.90
N SER A 164 18.84 10.35 -14.99
CA SER A 164 19.71 9.20 -15.31
C SER A 164 19.42 7.91 -14.54
N ASN A 165 18.98 7.97 -13.28
CA ASN A 165 18.60 6.77 -12.50
C ASN A 165 17.11 6.74 -12.14
N CYS A 166 16.27 6.68 -13.17
CA CYS A 166 14.82 6.72 -12.98
C CYS A 166 14.21 5.35 -12.66
N SER A 167 14.95 4.29 -12.96
CA SER A 167 14.61 2.90 -12.65
C SER A 167 14.92 2.48 -11.21
N GLY A 168 15.73 3.25 -10.46
CA GLY A 168 16.06 2.93 -9.07
C GLY A 168 16.99 1.73 -8.91
N LYS A 169 17.95 1.54 -9.84
CA LYS A 169 19.01 0.51 -9.71
C LYS A 169 20.32 1.13 -9.27
#